data_AF-A0A9P9XAD1-F1
#
_entry.id   AF-A0A9P9XAD1-F1
#
_cell.length_a   1.000
_cell.length_b   1.000
_cell.length_c   1.000
_cell.angle_alpha   90.00
_cell.angle_beta   90.00
_cell.angle_gamma   90.00
#
_symmetry.space_group_name_H-M   'P 1'
#
loop_
_entity.id
_entity.type
_entity.pdbx_description
1 polymer ?
#
loop_
_entity_poly.entity_id
_entity_poly.type
_entity_poly.pdbx_seq_one_letter_code
_entity_poly.pdbx_strand_id
1 'polypeptide(L)'
;ALDQPLSGSFYNDALSAEGQASRRPAVVTATSLEKHLSIVIMALLYGLAFAGLAAANLRPNCPHFTDYAATLHEPFSEGVHKLAYQRPPPECRTASYPEVEKTITEMKALVKDPDLYRLFENTFPNTLDTTVAWTGAAEDNADEELSFIITGDINAEWLRDSSNQLQSYRSLLTRNSSAGSLAALYRGAINLQARYVRFAPHCNAFQPPAESEIAPTDNEAGGASDHIYPQYPTYSFFECKYELDSLAAFLQLSHDYHAATADKDFFARFNWSKAVAVLLNTTDALRTGTYAADGTLNPSPALFERRAVSASETLSNSGNGAPTQAGTGMVRSFFRPSDDSCIYQLFVPANMMFARYLNSCAEIMDGIDAGLAERMRESAKVVREGIEAHGKTTHPKFGEIYSYEVDGFGSHNIM
;
A
#
# COMPACT_ATOMS: atom_id res chain seq x y z
N ALA A 1 -13.66 48.68 -41.33
CA ALA A 1 -14.54 47.66 -41.93
C ALA A 1 -14.40 46.42 -41.07
N LEU A 2 -15.28 46.12 -40.10
CA LEU A 2 -16.76 46.18 -40.13
C LEU A 2 -17.28 45.35 -41.33
N ASP A 3 -18.11 44.30 -41.17
CA ASP A 3 -19.18 44.16 -40.18
C ASP A 3 -19.44 42.72 -39.65
N GLN A 4 -19.92 42.67 -38.40
CA GLN A 4 -20.88 41.69 -37.85
C GLN A 4 -22.31 42.28 -38.07
N PRO A 5 -23.50 41.63 -37.86
CA PRO A 5 -23.87 41.06 -36.53
C PRO A 5 -25.12 40.10 -36.43
N LEU A 6 -25.55 39.85 -35.17
CA LEU A 6 -26.87 39.37 -34.65
C LEU A 6 -27.33 37.94 -35.02
N SER A 7 -27.76 37.02 -34.13
CA SER A 7 -28.47 37.03 -32.83
C SER A 7 -30.01 37.07 -32.92
N GLY A 8 -30.70 36.18 -32.19
CA GLY A 8 -32.16 36.13 -32.10
C GLY A 8 -32.65 35.16 -31.02
N SER A 9 -32.92 35.69 -29.83
CA SER A 9 -33.62 35.01 -28.72
C SER A 9 -35.10 35.39 -28.75
N PHE A 10 -36.00 34.48 -28.37
CA PHE A 10 -37.40 34.82 -28.08
C PHE A 10 -37.78 34.47 -26.65
N TYR A 11 -38.38 35.46 -25.98
CA TYR A 11 -38.92 35.46 -24.63
C TYR A 11 -40.46 35.52 -24.71
N ASN A 12 -41.15 35.10 -23.64
CA ASN A 12 -42.45 35.58 -23.11
C ASN A 12 -42.99 34.47 -22.16
N ASP A 13 -43.19 34.63 -20.84
CA ASP A 13 -43.86 35.66 -20.00
C ASP A 13 -45.36 35.41 -19.74
N ALA A 14 -45.70 35.18 -18.45
CA ALA A 14 -46.92 35.53 -17.68
C ALA A 14 -47.03 34.58 -16.45
N LEU A 15 -46.81 35.01 -15.19
CA LEU A 15 -47.67 35.80 -14.28
C LEU A 15 -49.01 35.11 -13.92
N SER A 16 -49.14 34.55 -12.70
CA SER A 16 -49.80 35.12 -11.48
C SER A 16 -51.35 34.93 -11.46
N ALA A 17 -52.10 34.87 -10.36
CA ALA A 17 -51.84 35.06 -8.92
C ALA A 17 -52.92 34.36 -8.02
N GLU A 18 -52.64 34.31 -6.69
CA GLU A 18 -53.56 34.43 -5.53
C GLU A 18 -54.75 33.45 -5.25
N GLY A 19 -55.05 33.23 -3.94
CA GLY A 19 -56.24 32.48 -3.51
C GLY A 19 -56.33 31.97 -2.04
N GLN A 20 -56.12 32.81 -1.02
CA GLN A 20 -56.49 32.53 0.39
C GLN A 20 -58.04 32.52 0.57
N ALA A 21 -58.70 32.03 1.64
CA ALA A 21 -58.46 31.12 2.77
C ALA A 21 -59.82 30.93 3.52
N SER A 22 -59.98 29.95 4.44
CA SER A 22 -61.03 30.04 5.48
C SER A 22 -60.78 29.19 6.74
N ARG A 23 -61.46 29.54 7.83
CA ARG A 23 -61.33 29.11 9.24
C ARG A 23 -62.77 28.84 9.79
N ARG A 24 -63.07 28.13 10.88
CA ARG A 24 -62.38 27.52 12.07
C ARG A 24 -63.41 26.49 12.64
N PRO A 25 -63.45 26.10 13.94
CA PRO A 25 -62.43 25.66 14.91
C PRO A 25 -62.74 24.27 15.54
N ALA A 26 -61.81 23.66 16.30
CA ALA A 26 -62.18 22.71 17.37
C ALA A 26 -61.13 22.60 18.49
N VAL A 27 -61.58 22.92 19.71
CA VAL A 27 -61.25 22.32 21.02
C VAL A 27 -59.78 21.96 21.36
N VAL A 28 -59.25 22.65 22.38
CA VAL A 28 -58.09 22.22 23.17
C VAL A 28 -58.55 21.29 24.30
N THR A 29 -57.91 20.13 24.45
CA THR A 29 -57.95 19.31 25.68
C THR A 29 -56.53 18.97 26.12
N ALA A 30 -56.28 19.05 27.43
CA ALA A 30 -54.94 19.06 27.99
C ALA A 30 -54.37 17.65 28.26
N THR A 31 -53.29 17.26 27.56
CA THR A 31 -52.39 16.15 27.92
C THR A 31 -50.95 16.43 27.44
N SER A 32 -50.41 17.61 27.78
CA SER A 32 -49.14 18.12 27.22
C SER A 32 -47.99 18.29 28.25
N LEU A 33 -48.04 17.62 29.40
CA LEU A 33 -47.02 17.80 30.47
C LEU A 33 -46.24 16.55 30.89
N GLU A 34 -46.68 15.34 30.54
CA GLU A 34 -45.99 14.09 30.96
C GLU A 34 -45.09 13.47 29.87
N LYS A 35 -45.26 13.85 28.60
CA LYS A 35 -44.44 13.30 27.49
C LYS A 35 -43.11 14.02 27.24
N HIS A 36 -42.87 15.19 27.84
CA HIS A 36 -41.61 15.92 27.67
C HIS A 36 -40.57 15.68 28.76
N LEU A 37 -40.92 15.07 29.90
CA LEU A 37 -39.95 14.78 30.96
C LEU A 37 -39.16 13.47 30.71
N SER A 38 -39.78 12.45 30.09
CA SER A 38 -39.07 11.20 29.74
C SER A 38 -38.10 11.35 28.56
N ILE A 39 -38.36 12.26 27.61
CA ILE A 39 -37.50 12.42 26.41
C ILE A 39 -36.17 13.10 26.78
N VAL A 40 -36.18 14.08 27.70
CA VAL A 40 -34.97 14.78 28.14
C VAL A 40 -34.09 13.88 29.04
N ILE A 41 -34.70 13.05 29.88
CA ILE A 41 -33.95 12.11 30.75
C ILE A 41 -33.35 10.94 29.94
N MET A 42 -34.04 10.44 28.90
CA MET A 42 -33.45 9.42 28.03
C MET A 42 -32.31 9.97 27.15
N ALA A 43 -32.40 11.24 26.71
CA ALA A 43 -31.30 11.90 25.99
C ALA A 43 -30.04 12.10 26.87
N LEU A 44 -30.22 12.39 28.16
CA LEU A 44 -29.12 12.52 29.12
C LEU A 44 -28.50 11.19 29.55
N LEU A 45 -29.23 10.07 29.45
CA LEU A 45 -28.71 8.73 29.76
C LEU A 45 -28.12 7.99 28.54
N TYR A 46 -28.50 8.35 27.31
CA TYR A 46 -27.80 7.87 26.10
C TYR A 46 -26.59 8.75 25.71
N GLY A 47 -26.52 10.00 26.19
CA GLY A 47 -25.38 10.90 25.96
C GLY A 47 -24.08 10.56 26.71
N LEU A 48 -24.02 9.45 27.45
CA LEU A 48 -22.88 9.03 28.28
C LEU A 48 -22.32 7.65 27.94
N ALA A 49 -22.81 7.00 26.86
CA ALA A 49 -22.40 5.64 26.47
C ALA A 49 -21.64 5.54 25.13
N PHE A 50 -21.39 6.67 24.46
CA PHE A 50 -20.59 6.74 23.22
C PHE A 50 -19.51 7.84 23.27
N ALA A 51 -18.81 7.92 24.40
CA ALA A 51 -17.43 8.41 24.40
C ALA A 51 -16.51 7.26 23.94
N GLY A 52 -16.64 6.87 22.67
CA GLY A 52 -15.68 5.98 22.02
C GLY A 52 -14.31 6.65 22.07
N LEU A 53 -13.24 5.87 22.34
CA LEU A 53 -11.90 6.40 22.48
C LEU A 53 -11.36 6.91 21.12
N ALA A 54 -11.73 8.12 20.74
CA ALA A 54 -10.86 9.01 19.98
C ALA A 54 -9.72 9.48 20.90
N ALA A 55 -8.92 8.51 21.38
CA ALA A 55 -7.64 8.78 21.97
C ALA A 55 -6.69 9.16 20.83
N ALA A 56 -6.76 10.42 20.40
CA ALA A 56 -5.59 11.07 19.84
C ALA A 56 -4.47 10.87 20.87
N ASN A 57 -3.56 9.94 20.56
CA ASN A 57 -2.47 9.55 21.44
C ASN A 57 -1.43 10.68 21.47
N LEU A 58 -1.79 11.78 22.13
CA LEU A 58 -0.90 12.80 22.62
C LEU A 58 0.02 12.13 23.65
N ARG A 59 1.03 11.42 23.16
CA ARG A 59 2.17 10.91 23.93
C ARG A 59 3.15 12.07 24.10
N PRO A 60 3.09 12.83 25.20
CA PRO A 60 3.86 14.05 25.32
C PRO A 60 5.31 13.63 25.62
N ASN A 61 6.21 13.92 24.70
CA ASN A 61 7.66 13.69 24.77
C ASN A 61 8.20 12.30 24.36
N CYS A 62 7.56 11.60 23.42
CA CYS A 62 8.28 10.54 22.69
C CYS A 62 9.22 11.17 21.63
N PRO A 63 10.54 10.87 21.64
CA PRO A 63 11.46 11.35 20.61
C PRO A 63 11.19 10.65 19.26
N HIS A 64 11.60 11.28 18.16
CA HIS A 64 11.63 10.60 16.87
C HIS A 64 12.59 9.40 16.93
N PHE A 65 12.25 8.27 16.31
CA PHE A 65 13.05 7.05 16.50
C PHE A 65 14.48 7.19 15.98
N THR A 66 14.71 7.93 14.89
CA THR A 66 16.05 8.24 14.38
C THR A 66 16.92 8.96 15.42
N ASP A 67 16.36 9.94 16.14
CA ASP A 67 17.08 10.67 17.19
C ASP A 67 17.36 9.78 18.40
N TYR A 68 16.40 8.93 18.76
CA TYR A 68 16.55 7.96 19.84
C TYR A 68 17.66 6.94 19.54
N ALA A 69 17.61 6.32 18.36
CA ALA A 69 18.54 5.29 17.91
C ALA A 69 19.97 5.80 17.66
N ALA A 70 20.14 7.12 17.42
CA ALA A 70 21.45 7.76 17.29
C ALA A 70 22.26 7.81 18.60
N THR A 71 21.67 7.42 19.73
CA THR A 71 22.33 7.38 21.05
C THR A 71 22.36 5.97 21.63
N LEU A 72 23.30 5.70 22.54
CA LEU A 72 23.44 4.40 23.20
C LEU A 72 22.68 4.41 24.54
N HIS A 73 21.72 3.48 24.71
CA HIS A 73 20.96 3.34 25.95
C HIS A 73 21.36 2.10 26.75
N GLU A 74 21.39 2.27 28.07
CA GLU A 74 21.46 1.16 29.02
C GLU A 74 20.10 0.42 29.13
N PRO A 75 20.08 -0.85 29.55
CA PRO A 75 21.24 -1.67 29.90
C PRO A 75 21.95 -2.21 28.65
N PHE A 76 23.29 -2.16 28.63
CA PHE A 76 24.09 -2.86 27.63
C PHE A 76 23.95 -4.38 27.79
N SER A 77 24.07 -5.10 26.67
CA SER A 77 24.10 -6.57 26.68
C SER A 77 25.37 -7.14 27.34
N GLU A 78 25.27 -8.37 27.83
CA GLU A 78 26.34 -8.99 28.63
C GLU A 78 27.53 -9.50 27.78
N GLY A 79 27.42 -9.49 26.46
CA GLY A 79 28.41 -10.02 25.53
C GLY A 79 29.72 -9.23 25.43
N VAL A 80 30.49 -9.50 24.38
CA VAL A 80 31.80 -8.87 24.13
C VAL A 80 31.63 -7.48 23.52
N HIS A 81 30.61 -7.29 22.69
CA HIS A 81 30.36 -6.04 21.97
C HIS A 81 29.57 -5.01 22.79
N LYS A 82 28.93 -5.42 23.89
CA LYS A 82 28.16 -4.53 24.79
C LYS A 82 27.13 -3.71 24.02
N LEU A 83 26.36 -4.37 23.16
CA LEU A 83 25.36 -3.70 22.34
C LEU A 83 24.28 -3.05 23.22
N ALA A 84 23.96 -1.79 22.90
CA ALA A 84 22.95 -0.99 23.59
C ALA A 84 21.53 -1.55 23.43
N TYR A 85 20.64 -1.19 24.35
CA TYR A 85 19.21 -1.38 24.16
C TYR A 85 18.69 -0.29 23.21
N GLN A 86 17.90 -0.65 22.20
CA GLN A 86 17.42 0.29 21.17
C GLN A 86 15.92 0.19 20.88
N ARG A 87 15.16 -0.55 21.70
CA ARG A 87 13.69 -0.44 21.66
C ARG A 87 13.26 0.85 22.37
N PRO A 88 12.28 1.60 21.85
CA PRO A 88 11.67 2.70 22.58
C PRO A 88 11.13 2.28 23.96
N PRO A 89 11.01 3.23 24.90
CA PRO A 89 10.23 3.05 26.13
C PRO A 89 8.83 2.50 25.81
N PRO A 90 8.24 1.60 26.63
CA PRO A 90 6.96 0.95 26.33
C PRO A 90 5.84 1.92 25.95
N GLU A 91 5.76 3.08 26.60
CA GLU A 91 4.81 4.16 26.34
C GLU A 91 4.99 4.85 24.97
N CYS A 92 6.15 4.67 24.33
CA CYS A 92 6.49 5.23 23.03
C CYS A 92 6.42 4.22 21.87
N ARG A 93 6.19 2.92 22.13
CA ARG A 93 6.05 1.89 21.10
C ARG A 93 4.73 2.06 20.32
N THR A 94 4.75 2.13 19.00
CA THR A 94 3.53 2.47 18.22
C THR A 94 2.45 1.38 18.29
N ALA A 95 2.86 0.10 18.29
CA ALA A 95 2.03 -1.08 18.50
C ALA A 95 2.76 -2.12 19.39
N SER A 96 2.02 -3.03 20.01
CA SER A 96 2.59 -4.10 20.84
C SER A 96 1.61 -5.27 20.97
N TYR A 97 2.02 -6.48 20.60
CA TYR A 97 1.18 -7.68 20.66
C TYR A 97 1.75 -8.73 21.63
N PRO A 98 0.93 -9.37 22.49
CA PRO A 98 1.40 -10.34 23.47
C PRO A 98 2.23 -11.49 22.89
N GLU A 99 1.88 -11.98 21.71
CA GLU A 99 2.60 -13.03 20.99
C GLU A 99 4.02 -12.62 20.58
N VAL A 100 4.24 -11.33 20.28
CA VAL A 100 5.56 -10.79 19.92
C VAL A 100 6.44 -10.63 21.16
N GLU A 101 5.95 -9.98 22.22
CA GLU A 101 6.70 -9.81 23.47
C GLU A 101 7.03 -11.17 24.13
N LYS A 102 6.10 -12.13 24.03
CA LYS A 102 6.35 -13.52 24.43
C LYS A 102 7.48 -14.14 23.62
N THR A 103 7.44 -14.01 22.28
CA THR A 103 8.49 -14.56 21.39
C THR A 103 9.86 -13.97 21.71
N ILE A 104 9.95 -12.66 21.99
CA ILE A 104 11.20 -12.00 22.44
C ILE A 104 11.71 -12.65 23.72
N THR A 105 10.84 -12.82 24.72
CA THR A 105 11.19 -13.43 26.00
C THR A 105 11.65 -14.88 25.85
N GLU A 106 10.97 -15.69 25.02
CA GLU A 106 11.33 -17.09 24.76
C GLU A 106 12.65 -17.22 23.98
N MET A 107 12.90 -16.32 23.02
CA MET A 107 14.15 -16.29 22.24
C MET A 107 15.39 -16.02 23.09
N LYS A 108 15.26 -15.34 24.24
CA LYS A 108 16.35 -15.18 25.21
C LYS A 108 16.87 -16.52 25.77
N ALA A 109 16.01 -17.54 25.81
CA ALA A 109 16.41 -18.88 26.22
C ALA A 109 17.07 -19.68 25.08
N LEU A 110 16.83 -19.32 23.82
CA LEU A 110 17.33 -20.03 22.63
C LEU A 110 18.63 -19.42 22.10
N VAL A 111 18.70 -18.09 21.96
CA VAL A 111 19.87 -17.36 21.48
C VAL A 111 20.85 -17.17 22.64
N LYS A 112 21.87 -18.03 22.70
CA LYS A 112 22.83 -18.08 23.82
C LYS A 112 23.86 -16.95 23.83
N ASP A 113 24.14 -16.36 22.67
CA ASP A 113 25.02 -15.20 22.56
C ASP A 113 24.25 -13.94 22.98
N PRO A 114 24.68 -13.20 24.02
CA PRO A 114 23.93 -12.04 24.52
C PRO A 114 23.95 -10.83 23.57
N ASP A 115 24.98 -10.66 22.75
CA ASP A 115 25.03 -9.59 21.75
C ASP A 115 24.07 -9.93 20.60
N LEU A 116 24.06 -11.18 20.12
CA LEU A 116 23.11 -11.64 19.10
C LEU A 116 21.66 -11.60 19.59
N TYR A 117 21.40 -11.99 20.85
CA TYR A 117 20.08 -11.83 21.45
C TYR A 117 19.68 -10.36 21.51
N ARG A 118 20.61 -9.44 21.82
CA ARG A 118 20.30 -8.00 21.82
C ARG A 118 20.02 -7.47 20.42
N LEU A 119 20.72 -7.93 19.38
CA LEU A 119 20.33 -7.60 18.00
C LEU A 119 18.89 -8.03 17.74
N PHE A 120 18.54 -9.29 18.04
CA PHE A 120 17.17 -9.80 17.88
C PHE A 120 16.14 -9.00 18.71
N GLU A 121 16.42 -8.71 19.98
CA GLU A 121 15.56 -7.93 20.89
C GLU A 121 15.32 -6.51 20.35
N ASN A 122 16.32 -5.89 19.73
CA ASN A 122 16.20 -4.55 19.15
C ASN A 122 15.50 -4.56 17.77
N THR A 123 15.80 -5.52 16.89
CA THR A 123 15.34 -5.48 15.49
C THR A 123 14.04 -6.21 15.24
N PHE A 124 13.77 -7.33 15.93
CA PHE A 124 12.57 -8.14 15.66
C PHE A 124 11.24 -7.39 15.87
N PRO A 125 11.04 -6.59 16.93
CA PRO A 125 9.81 -5.82 17.10
C PRO A 125 9.83 -4.44 16.42
N ASN A 126 10.90 -4.05 15.70
CA ASN A 126 11.15 -2.65 15.39
C ASN A 126 10.02 -1.97 14.58
N THR A 127 9.42 -2.67 13.61
CA THR A 127 8.21 -2.21 12.89
C THR A 127 7.08 -1.86 13.85
N LEU A 128 6.80 -2.74 14.82
CA LEU A 128 5.72 -2.55 15.77
C LEU A 128 6.06 -1.48 16.80
N ASP A 129 7.32 -1.39 17.21
CA ASP A 129 7.77 -0.37 18.14
C ASP A 129 7.76 1.03 17.51
N THR A 130 7.97 1.18 16.20
CA THR A 130 8.35 2.48 15.60
C THR A 130 7.61 2.88 14.32
N THR A 131 7.13 1.94 13.50
CA THR A 131 6.67 2.26 12.12
C THR A 131 5.19 2.04 11.85
N VAL A 132 4.43 1.42 12.76
CA VAL A 132 2.94 1.43 12.70
C VAL A 132 2.41 2.82 13.04
N ALA A 133 2.55 3.76 12.11
CA ALA A 133 2.30 5.19 12.33
C ALA A 133 0.82 5.50 12.61
N TRP A 134 -0.10 4.73 12.03
CA TRP A 134 -1.53 4.86 12.32
C TRP A 134 -2.31 3.56 12.06
N THR A 135 -3.34 3.31 12.86
CA THR A 135 -4.34 2.27 12.64
C THR A 135 -5.73 2.82 12.91
N GLY A 136 -6.70 2.48 12.07
CA GLY A 136 -8.08 2.94 12.21
C GLY A 136 -9.03 2.17 11.31
N ALA A 137 -10.09 2.83 10.86
CA ALA A 137 -11.02 2.30 9.86
C ALA A 137 -11.22 3.33 8.74
N ALA A 138 -11.75 2.89 7.60
CA ALA A 138 -12.12 3.78 6.50
C ALA A 138 -13.26 4.74 6.88
N GLU A 139 -13.22 5.98 6.40
CA GLU A 139 -14.24 7.01 6.69
C GLU A 139 -15.66 6.57 6.27
N ASP A 140 -15.75 5.91 5.12
CA ASP A 140 -16.98 5.41 4.53
C ASP A 140 -17.39 4.01 5.05
N ASN A 141 -16.54 3.34 5.82
CA ASN A 141 -16.78 1.98 6.28
C ASN A 141 -16.01 1.61 7.57
N ALA A 142 -16.69 1.72 8.72
CA ALA A 142 -16.12 1.42 10.04
C ALA A 142 -15.69 -0.07 10.24
N ASP A 143 -16.11 -0.98 9.36
CA ASP A 143 -15.67 -2.38 9.36
C ASP A 143 -14.37 -2.60 8.56
N GLU A 144 -13.99 -1.67 7.67
CA GLU A 144 -12.79 -1.73 6.84
C GLU A 144 -11.60 -1.18 7.65
N GLU A 145 -11.00 -2.05 8.48
CA GLU A 145 -9.74 -1.79 9.19
C GLU A 145 -8.68 -1.25 8.21
N LEU A 146 -7.87 -0.29 8.64
CA LEU A 146 -6.75 0.29 7.91
C LEU A 146 -5.51 0.35 8.80
N SER A 147 -4.33 0.22 8.22
CA SER A 147 -3.06 0.37 8.94
C SER A 147 -2.01 0.96 8.03
N PHE A 148 -1.52 2.15 8.38
CA PHE A 148 -0.49 2.88 7.66
C PHE A 148 0.86 2.62 8.33
N ILE A 149 1.79 2.04 7.57
CA ILE A 149 3.08 1.56 8.06
C ILE A 149 4.20 2.21 7.27
N ILE A 150 4.97 3.06 7.94
CA ILE A 150 6.06 3.83 7.31
C ILE A 150 7.35 2.98 7.17
N THR A 151 8.29 3.40 6.32
CA THR A 151 9.57 2.68 6.17
C THR A 151 10.44 2.77 7.42
N GLY A 152 10.44 3.94 8.09
CA GLY A 152 11.19 4.20 9.31
C GLY A 152 11.45 5.68 9.52
N ASP A 153 12.53 6.20 8.93
CA ASP A 153 12.90 7.62 8.96
C ASP A 153 12.22 8.47 7.86
N ILE A 154 11.57 7.83 6.89
CA ILE A 154 10.70 8.47 5.89
C ILE A 154 9.24 8.22 6.27
N ASN A 155 8.47 9.29 6.45
CA ASN A 155 7.04 9.25 6.81
C ASN A 155 6.14 8.99 5.59
N ALA A 156 6.35 7.86 4.92
CA ALA A 156 5.55 7.36 3.80
C ALA A 156 5.56 5.83 3.78
N GLU A 157 4.52 5.22 3.19
CA GLU A 157 4.38 3.77 3.08
C GLU A 157 4.80 3.28 1.69
N TRP A 158 5.90 2.53 1.60
CA TRP A 158 6.22 1.72 0.43
C TRP A 158 5.47 0.40 0.49
N LEU A 159 4.82 -0.01 -0.60
CA LEU A 159 4.11 -1.31 -0.66
C LEU A 159 5.06 -2.49 -0.44
N ARG A 160 6.31 -2.37 -0.92
CA ARG A 160 7.39 -3.32 -0.65
C ARG A 160 7.71 -3.39 0.85
N ASP A 161 7.99 -2.25 1.45
CA ASP A 161 8.55 -2.18 2.79
C ASP A 161 7.53 -2.60 3.84
N SER A 162 6.29 -2.08 3.82
CA SER A 162 5.27 -2.46 4.81
C SER A 162 4.90 -3.95 4.72
N SER A 163 4.91 -4.53 3.52
CA SER A 163 4.71 -5.97 3.33
C SER A 163 5.84 -6.82 3.94
N ASN A 164 7.11 -6.44 3.74
CA ASN A 164 8.26 -7.20 4.22
C ASN A 164 8.54 -6.97 5.73
N GLN A 165 8.29 -5.76 6.22
CA GLN A 165 8.24 -5.43 7.64
C GLN A 165 7.24 -6.35 8.36
N LEU A 166 6.01 -6.47 7.83
CA LEU A 166 5.02 -7.39 8.39
C LEU A 166 5.40 -8.87 8.24
N GLN A 167 6.01 -9.29 7.12
CA GLN A 167 6.38 -10.70 6.90
C GLN A 167 7.17 -11.32 8.07
N SER A 168 7.99 -10.54 8.78
CA SER A 168 8.73 -10.97 9.98
C SER A 168 7.84 -11.61 11.05
N TYR A 169 6.57 -11.19 11.17
CA TYR A 169 5.62 -11.69 12.16
C TYR A 169 4.70 -12.82 11.64
N ARG A 170 4.86 -13.25 10.39
CA ARG A 170 4.00 -14.28 9.74
C ARG A 170 3.93 -15.57 10.54
N SER A 171 5.02 -15.96 11.20
CA SER A 171 5.11 -17.18 12.01
C SER A 171 4.29 -17.11 13.31
N LEU A 172 3.93 -15.90 13.76
CA LEU A 172 3.12 -15.63 14.94
C LEU A 172 1.65 -15.34 14.60
N LEU A 173 1.38 -15.02 13.34
CA LEU A 173 0.05 -14.66 12.85
C LEU A 173 -0.93 -15.85 12.98
N THR A 174 -2.06 -15.62 13.63
CA THR A 174 -3.15 -16.58 13.79
C THR A 174 -4.49 -15.91 13.52
N ARG A 175 -5.53 -16.67 13.13
CA ARG A 175 -6.86 -16.08 12.82
C ARG A 175 -7.46 -15.47 14.08
N ASN A 176 -7.57 -14.14 14.11
CA ASN A 176 -8.12 -13.39 15.23
C ASN A 176 -8.96 -12.22 14.71
N SER A 177 -10.22 -12.12 15.17
CA SER A 177 -11.18 -11.09 14.74
C SER A 177 -11.20 -9.86 15.67
N SER A 178 -10.33 -9.78 16.66
CA SER A 178 -10.19 -8.59 17.51
C SER A 178 -9.46 -7.47 16.76
N ALA A 179 -10.03 -6.26 16.77
CA ALA A 179 -9.43 -5.07 16.14
C ALA A 179 -8.06 -4.67 16.72
N GLY A 180 -7.73 -5.14 17.94
CA GLY A 180 -6.42 -4.93 18.58
C GLY A 180 -5.43 -6.09 18.42
N SER A 181 -5.64 -6.99 17.45
CA SER A 181 -4.78 -8.16 17.22
C SER A 181 -3.76 -7.96 16.10
N LEU A 182 -2.70 -8.77 16.08
CA LEU A 182 -1.76 -8.80 14.96
C LEU A 182 -2.47 -9.10 13.62
N ALA A 183 -3.55 -9.89 13.65
CA ALA A 183 -4.36 -10.16 12.46
C ALA A 183 -5.13 -8.93 11.95
N ALA A 184 -5.54 -8.01 12.83
CA ALA A 184 -6.15 -6.74 12.43
C ALA A 184 -5.13 -5.82 11.75
N LEU A 185 -3.88 -5.79 12.22
CA LEU A 185 -2.79 -5.03 11.56
C LEU A 185 -2.56 -5.50 10.13
N TYR A 186 -2.53 -6.83 9.91
CA TYR A 186 -2.40 -7.39 8.55
C TYR A 186 -3.61 -7.07 7.67
N ARG A 187 -4.84 -7.23 8.16
CA ARG A 187 -6.04 -6.86 7.40
C ARG A 187 -6.06 -5.37 7.06
N GLY A 188 -5.67 -4.52 8.01
CA GLY A 188 -5.55 -3.08 7.84
C GLY A 188 -4.54 -2.69 6.77
N ALA A 189 -3.35 -3.30 6.78
CA ALA A 189 -2.33 -3.09 5.76
C ALA A 189 -2.82 -3.58 4.38
N ILE A 190 -3.42 -4.78 4.29
CA ILE A 190 -3.97 -5.31 3.02
C ILE A 190 -5.06 -4.39 2.46
N ASN A 191 -5.97 -3.88 3.28
CA ASN A 191 -7.03 -2.97 2.85
C ASN A 191 -6.45 -1.63 2.37
N LEU A 192 -5.50 -1.05 3.11
CA LEU A 192 -4.89 0.23 2.75
C LEU A 192 -4.03 0.10 1.48
N GLN A 193 -3.21 -0.94 1.35
CA GLN A 193 -2.50 -1.25 0.11
C GLN A 193 -3.47 -1.52 -1.06
N ALA A 194 -4.61 -2.19 -0.83
CA ALA A 194 -5.64 -2.37 -1.87
C ALA A 194 -6.26 -1.03 -2.31
N ARG A 195 -6.40 -0.05 -1.42
CA ARG A 195 -6.81 1.32 -1.74
C ARG A 195 -5.75 2.00 -2.62
N TYR A 196 -4.47 1.92 -2.23
CA TYR A 196 -3.33 2.47 -2.98
C TYR A 196 -3.19 1.86 -4.38
N VAL A 197 -3.15 0.53 -4.51
CA VAL A 197 -3.07 -0.19 -5.80
C VAL A 197 -4.25 0.12 -6.73
N ARG A 198 -5.46 0.33 -6.20
CA ARG A 198 -6.61 0.75 -7.02
C ARG A 198 -6.49 2.17 -7.53
N PHE A 199 -5.84 3.04 -6.77
CA PHE A 199 -5.76 4.46 -7.05
C PHE A 199 -4.60 4.78 -7.99
N ALA A 200 -3.39 4.33 -7.63
CA ALA A 200 -2.17 4.59 -8.37
C ALA A 200 -1.27 3.34 -8.48
N PRO A 201 -1.64 2.33 -9.30
CA PRO A 201 -0.90 1.07 -9.44
C PRO A 201 0.50 1.21 -10.05
N HIS A 202 0.89 2.41 -10.50
CA HIS A 202 2.22 2.71 -11.03
C HIS A 202 3.17 3.29 -9.97
N CYS A 203 2.74 3.45 -8.73
CA CYS A 203 3.51 4.13 -7.68
C CYS A 203 3.98 3.15 -6.61
N ASN A 204 5.22 3.33 -6.15
CA ASN A 204 5.88 2.53 -5.12
C ASN A 204 5.50 2.99 -3.71
N ALA A 205 5.35 4.32 -3.51
CA ALA A 205 5.25 4.94 -2.19
C ALA A 205 4.03 5.85 -2.01
N PHE A 206 3.41 5.79 -0.83
CA PHE A 206 2.11 6.39 -0.55
C PHE A 206 2.09 7.31 0.67
N GLN A 207 1.27 8.36 0.59
CA GLN A 207 1.02 9.30 1.69
C GLN A 207 0.04 8.69 2.70
N PRO A 208 0.00 9.21 3.95
CA PRO A 208 -0.98 8.77 4.94
C PRO A 208 -2.42 8.86 4.41
N PRO A 209 -3.32 7.92 4.80
CA PRO A 209 -4.75 8.06 4.49
C PRO A 209 -5.31 9.32 5.17
N ALA A 210 -6.26 9.99 4.53
CA ALA A 210 -6.83 11.25 5.04
C ALA A 210 -7.44 11.08 6.45
N GLU A 211 -8.02 9.90 6.71
CA GLU A 211 -8.58 9.50 8.00
C GLU A 211 -7.56 9.42 9.15
N SER A 212 -6.26 9.46 8.86
CA SER A 212 -5.20 9.47 9.88
C SER A 212 -4.92 10.84 10.48
N GLU A 213 -5.37 11.92 9.82
CA GLU A 213 -4.99 13.31 10.11
C GLU A 213 -3.46 13.60 10.09
N ILE A 214 -2.64 12.62 9.67
CA ILE A 214 -1.19 12.82 9.46
C ILE A 214 -0.99 13.62 8.18
N ALA A 215 -0.24 14.72 8.27
CA ALA A 215 0.07 15.56 7.12
C ALA A 215 0.94 14.79 6.09
N PRO A 216 0.70 14.96 4.78
CA PRO A 216 1.58 14.42 3.75
C PRO A 216 3.03 14.89 3.92
N THR A 217 3.97 13.99 3.68
CA THR A 217 5.41 14.27 3.73
C THR A 217 5.89 14.76 2.36
N ASP A 218 6.63 15.86 2.32
CA ASP A 218 7.22 16.33 1.07
C ASP A 218 8.41 15.44 0.66
N ASN A 219 8.55 15.21 -0.65
CA ASN A 219 9.63 14.41 -1.22
C ASN A 219 10.62 15.33 -1.94
N GLU A 220 11.63 15.80 -1.21
CA GLU A 220 12.66 16.72 -1.71
C GLU A 220 13.42 16.19 -2.94
N ALA A 221 13.43 14.87 -3.17
CA ALA A 221 14.11 14.26 -4.32
C ALA A 221 13.33 14.40 -5.63
N GLY A 222 12.00 14.54 -5.57
CA GLY A 222 11.21 14.84 -6.78
C GLY A 222 9.71 14.66 -6.71
N GLY A 223 9.14 13.89 -5.77
CA GLY A 223 7.76 13.36 -5.82
C GLY A 223 6.68 14.22 -6.50
N ALA A 224 6.35 15.41 -5.97
CA ALA A 224 5.30 16.28 -6.55
C ALA A 224 5.74 17.06 -7.81
N SER A 225 7.03 17.05 -8.13
CA SER A 225 7.66 17.71 -9.27
C SER A 225 8.05 16.76 -10.42
N ASP A 226 7.95 15.45 -10.20
CA ASP A 226 8.22 14.42 -11.21
C ASP A 226 7.18 14.49 -12.34
N HIS A 227 7.65 14.31 -13.57
CA HIS A 227 6.78 14.19 -14.73
C HIS A 227 6.36 12.73 -14.90
N ILE A 228 5.15 12.41 -14.45
CA ILE A 228 4.59 11.05 -14.50
C ILE A 228 3.41 10.92 -15.45
N TYR A 229 3.27 9.73 -16.04
CA TYR A 229 2.03 9.28 -16.69
C TYR A 229 1.69 7.86 -16.21
N PRO A 230 0.40 7.55 -15.97
CA PRO A 230 -0.71 8.48 -15.80
C PRO A 230 -0.50 9.42 -14.60
N GLN A 231 -1.21 10.55 -14.58
CA GLN A 231 -1.11 11.52 -13.48
C GLN A 231 -2.01 11.13 -12.31
N TYR A 232 -1.49 11.36 -11.10
CA TYR A 232 -2.20 11.18 -9.83
C TYR A 232 -2.15 12.47 -9.00
N PRO A 233 -3.12 12.72 -8.12
CA PRO A 233 -3.03 13.80 -7.12
C PRO A 233 -1.88 13.58 -6.13
N THR A 234 -1.03 14.58 -5.96
CA THR A 234 0.21 14.50 -5.15
C THR A 234 0.00 14.29 -3.66
N TYR A 235 -1.21 14.52 -3.13
CA TYR A 235 -1.55 14.19 -1.74
C TYR A 235 -1.77 12.68 -1.49
N SER A 236 -1.77 11.86 -2.54
CA SER A 236 -2.04 10.41 -2.44
C SER A 236 -0.80 9.53 -2.51
N PHE A 237 0.28 10.02 -3.14
CA PHE A 237 1.53 9.29 -3.33
C PHE A 237 2.72 10.10 -2.82
N PHE A 238 3.74 9.42 -2.32
CA PHE A 238 5.02 10.04 -1.95
C PHE A 238 6.01 9.98 -3.12
N GLU A 239 5.99 8.87 -3.87
CA GLU A 239 6.80 8.65 -5.05
C GLU A 239 6.06 7.73 -6.04
N CYS A 240 6.30 7.92 -7.33
CA CYS A 240 5.67 7.15 -8.41
C CYS A 240 6.67 6.46 -9.33
N LYS A 241 7.73 5.87 -8.75
CA LYS A 241 8.63 4.98 -9.48
C LYS A 241 7.93 3.64 -9.67
N TYR A 242 7.68 3.25 -10.93
CA TYR A 242 6.97 2.00 -11.19
C TYR A 242 7.86 0.76 -10.98
N GLU A 243 7.49 0.00 -9.96
CA GLU A 243 8.20 -1.20 -9.48
C GLU A 243 7.24 -2.39 -9.48
N LEU A 244 7.56 -3.42 -10.26
CA LEU A 244 6.75 -4.64 -10.33
C LEU A 244 6.72 -5.38 -8.99
N ASP A 245 7.78 -5.28 -8.18
CA ASP A 245 7.82 -5.87 -6.84
C ASP A 245 6.87 -5.18 -5.86
N SER A 246 6.54 -3.89 -6.00
CA SER A 246 5.52 -3.23 -5.17
C SER A 246 4.15 -3.89 -5.33
N LEU A 247 3.76 -4.24 -6.56
CA LEU A 247 2.53 -5.00 -6.83
C LEU A 247 2.64 -6.47 -6.38
N ALA A 248 3.83 -7.07 -6.46
CA ALA A 248 4.08 -8.43 -5.98
C ALA A 248 4.08 -8.53 -4.44
N ALA A 249 4.51 -7.47 -3.74
CA ALA A 249 4.54 -7.37 -2.28
C ALA A 249 3.13 -7.29 -1.69
N PHE A 250 2.21 -6.55 -2.32
CA PHE A 250 0.78 -6.59 -1.99
C PHE A 250 0.18 -8.01 -2.08
N LEU A 251 0.56 -8.77 -3.11
CA LEU A 251 0.15 -10.18 -3.27
C LEU A 251 0.84 -11.10 -2.25
N GLN A 252 2.11 -10.85 -1.91
CA GLN A 252 2.85 -11.53 -0.84
C GLN A 252 2.17 -11.35 0.52
N LEU A 253 1.86 -10.12 0.93
CA LEU A 253 1.18 -9.81 2.18
C LEU A 253 -0.20 -10.50 2.24
N SER A 254 -0.95 -10.44 1.13
CA SER A 254 -2.24 -11.14 0.97
C SER A 254 -2.10 -12.66 1.13
N HIS A 255 -1.10 -13.28 0.49
CA HIS A 255 -0.83 -14.71 0.60
C HIS A 255 -0.38 -15.10 2.00
N ASP A 256 0.50 -14.31 2.63
CA ASP A 256 1.06 -14.60 3.95
C ASP A 256 -0.03 -14.53 5.04
N TYR A 257 -0.96 -13.57 4.95
CA TYR A 257 -2.16 -13.54 5.80
C TYR A 257 -3.06 -14.76 5.58
N HIS A 258 -3.42 -15.05 4.33
CA HIS A 258 -4.30 -16.17 4.01
C HIS A 258 -3.70 -17.52 4.44
N ALA A 259 -2.40 -17.74 4.20
CA ALA A 259 -1.72 -19.00 4.52
C ALA A 259 -1.59 -19.25 6.03
N ALA A 260 -1.51 -18.19 6.85
CA ALA A 260 -1.44 -18.31 8.30
C ALA A 260 -2.83 -18.41 8.97
N THR A 261 -3.86 -17.80 8.39
CA THR A 261 -5.19 -17.65 9.04
C THR A 261 -6.30 -18.48 8.42
N ALA A 262 -6.16 -18.91 7.15
CA ALA A 262 -7.23 -19.46 6.30
C ALA A 262 -8.49 -18.55 6.19
N ASP A 263 -8.35 -17.25 6.48
CA ASP A 263 -9.45 -16.28 6.50
C ASP A 263 -9.79 -15.77 5.09
N LYS A 264 -10.35 -16.65 4.25
CA LYS A 264 -10.77 -16.29 2.87
C LYS A 264 -11.85 -15.23 2.82
N ASP A 265 -12.79 -15.28 3.77
CA ASP A 265 -13.98 -14.41 3.80
C ASP A 265 -13.61 -12.92 3.81
N PHE A 266 -12.52 -12.56 4.50
CA PHE A 266 -11.96 -11.20 4.54
C PHE A 266 -11.77 -10.60 3.14
N PHE A 267 -11.14 -11.34 2.22
CA PHE A 267 -10.78 -10.83 0.89
C PHE A 267 -11.99 -10.53 0.00
N ALA A 268 -13.17 -11.09 0.31
CA ALA A 268 -14.43 -10.83 -0.38
C ALA A 268 -15.19 -9.59 0.13
N ARG A 269 -14.86 -9.07 1.33
CA ARG A 269 -15.66 -8.02 2.00
C ARG A 269 -15.48 -6.63 1.42
N PHE A 270 -14.27 -6.29 0.98
CA PHE A 270 -13.88 -4.92 0.67
C PHE A 270 -13.35 -4.77 -0.76
N ASN A 271 -12.22 -4.10 -0.95
CA ASN A 271 -11.73 -3.67 -2.25
C ASN A 271 -10.57 -4.52 -2.82
N TRP A 272 -10.15 -5.59 -2.12
CA TRP A 272 -9.02 -6.43 -2.53
C TRP A 272 -9.16 -7.03 -3.94
N SER A 273 -10.31 -7.65 -4.25
CA SER A 273 -10.51 -8.25 -5.58
C SER A 273 -10.49 -7.22 -6.72
N LYS A 274 -11.01 -6.02 -6.45
CA LYS A 274 -10.93 -4.86 -7.37
C LYS A 274 -9.48 -4.39 -7.54
N ALA A 275 -8.67 -4.40 -6.47
CA ALA A 275 -7.24 -4.08 -6.55
C ALA A 275 -6.48 -5.08 -7.41
N VAL A 276 -6.74 -6.39 -7.25
CA VAL A 276 -6.15 -7.43 -8.10
C VAL A 276 -6.56 -7.26 -9.58
N ALA A 277 -7.81 -6.86 -9.86
CA ALA A 277 -8.23 -6.55 -11.22
C ALA A 277 -7.51 -5.33 -11.83
N VAL A 278 -7.28 -4.27 -11.05
CA VAL A 278 -6.49 -3.09 -11.48
C VAL A 278 -5.02 -3.47 -11.71
N LEU A 279 -4.43 -4.23 -10.78
CA LEU A 279 -3.07 -4.78 -10.88
C LEU A 279 -2.89 -5.57 -12.18
N LEU A 280 -3.80 -6.50 -12.48
CA LEU A 280 -3.74 -7.30 -13.71
C LEU A 280 -3.85 -6.44 -14.97
N ASN A 281 -4.76 -5.46 -15.00
CA ASN A 281 -4.88 -4.54 -16.13
C ASN A 281 -3.60 -3.71 -16.34
N THR A 282 -2.97 -3.27 -15.25
CA THR A 282 -1.71 -2.53 -15.25
C THR A 282 -0.56 -3.39 -15.79
N THR A 283 -0.41 -4.61 -15.27
CA THR A 283 0.65 -5.52 -15.72
C THR A 283 0.45 -6.03 -17.15
N ASP A 284 -0.79 -6.23 -17.60
CA ASP A 284 -1.07 -6.59 -18.98
C ASP A 284 -0.69 -5.45 -19.94
N ALA A 285 -0.95 -4.20 -19.57
CA ALA A 285 -0.51 -3.04 -20.35
C ALA A 285 1.03 -2.94 -20.40
N LEU A 286 1.70 -3.17 -19.26
CA LEU A 286 3.17 -3.15 -19.11
C LEU A 286 3.90 -4.38 -19.69
N ARG A 287 3.18 -5.31 -20.32
CA ARG A 287 3.74 -6.34 -21.23
C ARG A 287 3.82 -5.87 -22.69
N THR A 288 3.33 -4.67 -23.00
CA THR A 288 3.47 -4.05 -24.33
C THR A 288 4.93 -3.64 -24.55
N GLY A 289 5.54 -4.17 -25.61
CA GLY A 289 6.89 -3.79 -26.03
C GLY A 289 6.96 -2.36 -26.57
N THR A 290 8.16 -1.80 -26.65
CA THR A 290 8.37 -0.39 -27.00
C THR A 290 7.99 -0.04 -28.44
N TYR A 291 8.22 -0.96 -29.38
CA TYR A 291 7.95 -0.74 -30.80
C TYR A 291 6.87 -1.68 -31.35
N ALA A 292 6.04 -1.16 -32.25
CA ALA A 292 5.15 -1.93 -33.10
C ALA A 292 5.92 -2.68 -34.20
N ALA A 293 5.25 -3.58 -34.90
CA ALA A 293 5.86 -4.41 -35.95
C ALA A 293 6.38 -3.61 -37.17
N ASP A 294 5.91 -2.38 -37.36
CA ASP A 294 6.38 -1.44 -38.40
C ASP A 294 7.50 -0.50 -37.92
N GLY A 295 7.96 -0.65 -36.67
CA GLY A 295 8.98 0.19 -36.05
C GLY A 295 8.46 1.50 -35.43
N THR A 296 7.15 1.78 -35.48
CA THR A 296 6.57 2.92 -34.75
C THR A 296 6.59 2.70 -33.24
N LEU A 297 6.60 3.78 -32.45
CA LEU A 297 6.58 3.71 -30.99
C LEU A 297 5.17 3.36 -30.50
N ASN A 298 5.04 2.31 -29.69
CA ASN A 298 3.78 2.04 -29.00
C ASN A 298 3.53 3.09 -27.91
N PRO A 299 2.28 3.53 -27.67
CA PRO A 299 1.96 4.37 -26.51
C PRO A 299 2.39 3.67 -25.21
N SER A 300 3.22 4.31 -24.40
CA SER A 300 3.69 3.70 -23.15
C SER A 300 2.59 3.75 -22.10
N PRO A 301 2.32 2.65 -21.38
CA PRO A 301 1.30 2.59 -20.33
C PRO A 301 1.66 3.42 -19.10
N ALA A 302 2.96 3.67 -18.89
CA ALA A 302 3.47 4.55 -17.85
C ALA A 302 4.67 5.37 -18.38
N LEU A 303 4.95 6.52 -17.74
CA LEU A 303 6.14 7.35 -17.94
C LEU A 303 6.62 7.90 -16.58
N PHE A 304 7.92 8.11 -16.44
CA PHE A 304 8.51 8.82 -15.30
C PHE A 304 9.77 9.59 -15.70
N GLU A 305 9.82 10.90 -15.47
CA GLU A 305 11.02 11.72 -15.57
C GLU A 305 11.20 12.59 -14.33
N ARG A 306 12.41 12.57 -13.76
CA ARG A 306 12.85 13.39 -12.61
C ARG A 306 14.05 14.23 -12.99
N ARG A 307 14.13 15.45 -12.46
CA ARG A 307 15.31 16.31 -12.58
C ARG A 307 16.34 15.97 -11.50
N ALA A 308 17.05 14.87 -11.67
CA ALA A 308 18.06 14.40 -10.73
C ALA A 308 19.51 14.68 -11.19
N VAL A 309 20.46 14.52 -10.26
CA VAL A 309 21.91 14.47 -10.54
C VAL A 309 22.44 13.03 -10.71
N SER A 310 21.68 12.02 -10.26
CA SER A 310 21.94 10.61 -10.58
C SER A 310 21.19 10.21 -11.84
N ALA A 311 21.81 9.34 -12.66
CA ALA A 311 21.16 8.73 -13.81
C ALA A 311 20.15 7.62 -13.40
N SER A 312 20.31 7.01 -12.23
CA SER A 312 19.38 5.98 -11.74
C SER A 312 18.05 6.55 -11.23
N GLU A 313 18.02 7.83 -10.90
CA GLU A 313 16.83 8.53 -10.40
C GLU A 313 15.83 8.92 -11.51
N THR A 314 16.06 8.55 -12.77
CA THR A 314 15.18 8.89 -13.88
C THR A 314 15.26 7.85 -15.00
N LEU A 315 14.38 7.96 -16.00
CA LEU A 315 14.30 7.02 -17.11
C LEU A 315 14.79 7.62 -18.43
N SER A 316 15.48 6.80 -19.22
CA SER A 316 15.85 7.15 -20.60
C SER A 316 14.64 7.29 -21.52
N ASN A 317 14.87 7.77 -22.75
CA ASN A 317 13.86 7.83 -23.81
C ASN A 317 12.60 8.61 -23.42
N SER A 318 12.77 9.83 -22.87
CA SER A 318 11.65 10.69 -22.45
C SER A 318 10.66 9.98 -21.52
N GLY A 319 11.17 9.42 -20.43
CA GLY A 319 10.38 8.74 -19.43
C GLY A 319 9.95 7.30 -19.74
N ASN A 320 10.34 6.75 -20.91
CA ASN A 320 9.91 5.40 -21.34
C ASN A 320 10.82 4.26 -20.84
N GLY A 321 12.04 4.57 -20.38
CA GLY A 321 13.08 3.59 -20.08
C GLY A 321 13.70 2.94 -21.33
N ALA A 322 14.57 1.94 -21.16
CA ALA A 322 15.24 1.26 -22.28
C ALA A 322 14.27 0.42 -23.14
N PRO A 323 14.46 0.31 -24.48
CA PRO A 323 13.54 -0.43 -25.33
C PRO A 323 13.37 -1.90 -24.90
N THR A 324 12.13 -2.39 -24.97
CA THR A 324 11.75 -3.75 -24.56
C THR A 324 10.99 -4.45 -25.67
N GLN A 325 11.33 -5.73 -25.93
CA GLN A 325 10.68 -6.55 -26.95
C GLN A 325 9.24 -6.89 -26.55
N ALA A 326 8.32 -6.86 -27.52
CA ALA A 326 6.96 -7.35 -27.34
C ALA A 326 6.91 -8.89 -27.38
N GLY A 327 5.96 -9.50 -26.68
CA GLY A 327 5.67 -10.94 -26.77
C GLY A 327 6.55 -11.86 -25.92
N THR A 328 7.46 -11.32 -25.10
CA THR A 328 8.31 -12.10 -24.17
C THR A 328 7.53 -12.77 -23.02
N GLY A 329 6.28 -12.39 -22.80
CA GLY A 329 5.45 -12.86 -21.69
C GLY A 329 5.75 -12.19 -20.33
N MET A 330 6.93 -11.59 -20.17
CA MET A 330 7.35 -10.88 -18.96
C MET A 330 6.78 -9.46 -18.88
N VAL A 331 6.52 -8.99 -17.66
CA VAL A 331 6.07 -7.63 -17.35
C VAL A 331 7.29 -6.72 -17.19
N ARG A 332 7.22 -5.48 -17.70
CA ARG A 332 8.23 -4.45 -17.44
C ARG A 332 8.25 -4.05 -15.96
N SER A 333 9.40 -3.63 -15.46
CA SER A 333 9.59 -2.86 -14.22
C SER A 333 10.48 -1.67 -14.61
N PHE A 334 10.08 -0.46 -14.25
CA PHE A 334 10.82 0.74 -14.65
C PHE A 334 11.98 1.01 -13.68
N PHE A 335 11.73 0.73 -12.41
CA PHE A 335 12.69 0.77 -11.32
C PHE A 335 12.80 -0.61 -10.63
N ARG A 336 13.84 -0.74 -9.81
CA ARG A 336 14.20 -1.92 -9.02
C ARG A 336 13.71 -1.74 -7.56
N PRO A 337 13.77 -2.79 -6.74
CA PRO A 337 13.58 -2.70 -5.28
C PRO A 337 14.55 -1.76 -4.53
N SER A 338 15.54 -1.18 -5.20
CA SER A 338 16.43 -0.14 -4.65
C SER A 338 16.01 1.29 -5.03
N ASP A 339 14.83 1.43 -5.64
CA ASP A 339 14.30 2.66 -6.25
C ASP A 339 15.21 3.24 -7.38
N ASP A 340 16.22 2.49 -7.84
CA ASP A 340 17.05 2.80 -9.01
C ASP A 340 16.40 2.31 -10.32
N SER A 341 16.56 3.06 -11.41
CA SER A 341 16.04 2.67 -12.73
C SER A 341 16.69 1.40 -13.28
N CYS A 342 15.86 0.56 -13.92
CA CYS A 342 16.30 -0.65 -14.58
C CYS A 342 17.13 -0.34 -15.83
N ILE A 343 18.22 -1.08 -16.07
CA ILE A 343 18.99 -0.95 -17.34
C ILE A 343 18.19 -1.59 -18.48
N TYR A 344 17.65 -2.79 -18.25
CA TYR A 344 16.63 -3.40 -19.12
C TYR A 344 15.38 -3.70 -18.31
N GLN A 345 14.21 -3.38 -18.86
CA GLN A 345 12.99 -3.32 -18.04
C GLN A 345 12.38 -4.68 -17.71
N LEU A 346 12.79 -5.80 -18.33
CA LEU A 346 12.34 -7.13 -17.91
C LEU A 346 13.20 -7.60 -16.75
N PHE A 347 12.98 -6.98 -15.58
CA PHE A 347 13.64 -7.29 -14.33
C PHE A 347 13.21 -8.68 -13.85
N VAL A 348 14.14 -9.64 -13.90
CA VAL A 348 13.84 -11.08 -13.76
C VAL A 348 13.37 -11.43 -12.33
N PRO A 349 14.03 -11.00 -11.23
CA PRO A 349 13.56 -11.25 -9.87
C PRO A 349 12.13 -10.76 -9.57
N ALA A 350 11.76 -9.54 -9.97
CA ALA A 350 10.38 -9.07 -9.74
C ALA A 350 9.36 -9.86 -10.57
N ASN A 351 9.69 -10.27 -11.79
CA ASN A 351 8.83 -11.16 -12.58
C ASN A 351 8.64 -12.53 -11.90
N MET A 352 9.70 -13.11 -11.32
CA MET A 352 9.61 -14.35 -10.53
C MET A 352 8.70 -14.18 -9.31
N MET A 353 8.90 -13.10 -8.53
CA MET A 353 8.11 -12.79 -7.35
C MET A 353 6.63 -12.57 -7.71
N PHE A 354 6.36 -11.76 -8.73
CA PHE A 354 5.02 -11.50 -9.26
C PHE A 354 4.32 -12.79 -9.67
N ALA A 355 4.94 -13.61 -10.52
CA ALA A 355 4.34 -14.86 -10.99
C ALA A 355 4.16 -15.90 -9.86
N ARG A 356 5.02 -15.89 -8.83
CA ARG A 356 4.89 -16.75 -7.65
C ARG A 356 3.67 -16.39 -6.82
N TYR A 357 3.49 -15.11 -6.49
CA TYR A 357 2.42 -14.66 -5.60
C TYR A 357 1.08 -14.47 -6.31
N LEU A 358 1.06 -14.05 -7.58
CA LEU A 358 -0.16 -14.00 -8.40
C LEU A 358 -0.81 -15.40 -8.51
N ASN A 359 0.00 -16.45 -8.73
CA ASN A 359 -0.49 -17.82 -8.73
C ASN A 359 -1.02 -18.27 -7.36
N SER A 360 -0.37 -17.85 -6.27
CA SER A 360 -0.81 -18.18 -4.90
C SER A 360 -2.11 -17.49 -4.51
N CYS A 361 -2.30 -16.24 -4.92
CA CYS A 361 -3.52 -15.48 -4.62
C CYS A 361 -4.71 -15.89 -5.48
N ALA A 362 -4.51 -16.61 -6.59
CA ALA A 362 -5.61 -17.21 -7.36
C ALA A 362 -6.47 -18.16 -6.50
N GLU A 363 -5.86 -18.88 -5.54
CA GLU A 363 -6.58 -19.76 -4.59
C GLU A 363 -7.49 -19.00 -3.62
N ILE A 364 -7.20 -17.72 -3.38
CA ILE A 364 -8.07 -16.80 -2.62
C ILE A 364 -9.21 -16.37 -3.54
N MET A 365 -8.86 -15.94 -4.75
CA MET A 365 -9.79 -15.42 -5.75
C MET A 365 -10.84 -16.44 -6.23
N ASP A 366 -10.56 -17.75 -6.21
CA ASP A 366 -11.53 -18.80 -6.58
C ASP A 366 -12.87 -18.68 -5.85
N GLY A 367 -12.85 -18.25 -4.58
CA GLY A 367 -14.03 -18.07 -3.74
C GLY A 367 -14.77 -16.74 -3.97
N ILE A 368 -14.26 -15.88 -4.85
CA ILE A 368 -14.72 -14.50 -5.07
C ILE A 368 -15.12 -14.28 -6.52
N ASP A 369 -14.21 -14.56 -7.45
CA ASP A 369 -14.41 -14.48 -8.90
C ASP A 369 -13.51 -15.52 -9.59
N ALA A 370 -14.09 -16.66 -9.96
CA ALA A 370 -13.38 -17.75 -10.63
C ALA A 370 -12.81 -17.36 -12.01
N GLY A 371 -13.41 -16.38 -12.70
CA GLY A 371 -12.89 -15.89 -13.99
C GLY A 371 -11.64 -15.04 -13.79
N LEU A 372 -11.63 -14.19 -12.76
CA LEU A 372 -10.45 -13.43 -12.38
C LEU A 372 -9.34 -14.34 -11.83
N ALA A 373 -9.70 -15.37 -11.06
CA ALA A 373 -8.75 -16.39 -10.57
C ALA A 373 -8.05 -17.12 -11.72
N GLU A 374 -8.76 -17.48 -12.78
CA GLU A 374 -8.16 -18.11 -13.96
C GLU A 374 -7.25 -17.14 -14.73
N ARG A 375 -7.63 -15.86 -14.87
CA ARG A 375 -6.75 -14.82 -15.43
C ARG A 375 -5.45 -14.66 -14.63
N MET A 376 -5.51 -14.74 -13.29
CA MET A 376 -4.32 -14.73 -12.43
C MET A 376 -3.41 -15.93 -12.72
N ARG A 377 -3.97 -17.14 -12.85
CA ARG A 377 -3.21 -18.37 -13.15
C ARG A 377 -2.54 -18.31 -14.51
N GLU A 378 -3.27 -17.94 -15.56
CA GLU A 378 -2.74 -17.89 -16.91
C GLU A 378 -1.70 -16.77 -17.05
N SER A 379 -1.93 -15.57 -16.49
CA SER A 379 -0.92 -14.51 -16.50
C SER A 379 0.35 -14.93 -15.76
N ALA A 380 0.23 -15.55 -14.58
CA ALA A 380 1.37 -16.10 -13.83
C ALA A 380 2.10 -17.21 -14.60
N LYS A 381 1.38 -18.06 -15.35
CA LYS A 381 1.97 -19.10 -16.22
C LYS A 381 2.77 -18.46 -17.35
N VAL A 382 2.21 -17.51 -18.09
CA VAL A 382 2.90 -16.89 -19.23
C VAL A 382 4.10 -16.06 -18.76
N VAL A 383 4.06 -15.42 -17.58
CA VAL A 383 5.25 -14.77 -17.01
C VAL A 383 6.35 -15.78 -16.66
N ARG A 384 6.01 -16.95 -16.09
CA ARG A 384 7.00 -18.04 -15.86
C ARG A 384 7.61 -18.57 -17.14
N GLU A 385 6.79 -18.81 -18.16
CA GLU A 385 7.25 -19.25 -19.48
C GLU A 385 8.18 -18.20 -20.11
N GLY A 386 7.88 -16.91 -19.96
CA GLY A 386 8.74 -15.81 -20.37
C GLY A 386 10.08 -15.75 -19.62
N ILE A 387 10.07 -15.93 -18.29
CA ILE A 387 11.29 -16.00 -17.47
C ILE A 387 12.20 -17.15 -17.92
N GLU A 388 11.64 -18.34 -18.20
CA GLU A 388 12.43 -19.49 -18.66
C GLU A 388 12.95 -19.31 -20.09
N ALA A 389 12.19 -18.68 -20.97
CA ALA A 389 12.58 -18.45 -22.36
C ALA A 389 13.58 -17.30 -22.56
N HIS A 390 13.49 -16.24 -21.75
CA HIS A 390 14.25 -15.00 -21.96
C HIS A 390 15.14 -14.60 -20.77
N GLY A 391 14.78 -14.97 -19.54
CA GLY A 391 15.48 -14.56 -18.32
C GLY A 391 16.76 -15.33 -18.01
N LYS A 392 17.16 -16.29 -18.85
CA LYS A 392 18.33 -17.15 -18.66
C LYS A 392 19.43 -16.86 -19.68
N THR A 393 20.69 -17.07 -19.28
CA THR A 393 21.86 -16.97 -20.16
C THR A 393 22.97 -17.95 -19.73
N THR A 394 23.93 -18.21 -20.61
CA THR A 394 25.06 -19.11 -20.32
C THR A 394 26.29 -18.30 -19.91
N HIS A 395 26.63 -18.33 -18.62
CA HIS A 395 27.82 -17.67 -18.10
C HIS A 395 29.07 -18.55 -18.29
N PRO A 396 30.19 -18.04 -18.85
CA PRO A 396 31.38 -18.83 -19.20
C PRO A 396 32.00 -19.67 -18.07
N LYS A 397 31.79 -19.28 -16.80
CA LYS A 397 32.30 -19.98 -15.61
C LYS A 397 31.24 -20.80 -14.86
N PHE A 398 29.96 -20.44 -14.98
CA PHE A 398 28.89 -20.93 -14.09
C PHE A 398 27.82 -21.76 -14.80
N GLY A 399 27.85 -21.83 -16.14
CA GLY A 399 26.82 -22.53 -16.91
C GLY A 399 25.56 -21.69 -17.07
N GLU A 400 24.40 -22.34 -17.16
CA GLU A 400 23.10 -21.67 -17.20
C GLU A 400 22.83 -20.94 -15.88
N ILE A 401 22.57 -19.63 -15.97
CA ILE A 401 22.16 -18.78 -14.85
C ILE A 401 20.98 -17.91 -15.26
N TYR A 402 20.23 -17.39 -14.29
CA TYR A 402 19.31 -16.28 -14.55
C TYR A 402 20.10 -14.97 -14.68
N SER A 403 19.69 -14.12 -15.61
CA SER A 403 20.09 -12.72 -15.68
C SER A 403 19.35 -11.90 -14.61
N TYR A 404 19.89 -10.74 -14.24
CA TYR A 404 19.20 -9.80 -13.36
C TYR A 404 18.11 -9.05 -14.13
N GLU A 405 18.44 -8.60 -15.34
CA GLU A 405 17.55 -7.87 -16.26
C GLU A 405 17.79 -8.31 -17.70
N VAL A 406 16.74 -8.30 -18.52
CA VAL A 406 16.81 -8.56 -19.98
C VAL A 406 15.93 -7.58 -20.76
N ASP A 407 16.19 -7.42 -22.06
CA ASP A 407 15.37 -6.58 -22.96
C ASP A 407 14.46 -7.39 -23.90
N GLY A 408 14.67 -8.71 -23.99
CA GLY A 408 14.03 -9.63 -24.93
C GLY A 408 14.66 -9.64 -26.34
N PHE A 409 15.39 -8.59 -26.73
CA PHE A 409 16.15 -8.54 -27.99
C PHE A 409 17.46 -9.35 -27.95
N GLY A 410 17.90 -9.75 -26.76
CA GLY A 410 19.06 -10.62 -26.53
C GLY A 410 20.12 -10.00 -25.62
N SER A 411 19.85 -8.83 -25.02
CA SER A 411 20.72 -8.25 -24.01
C SER A 411 20.44 -8.85 -22.64
N HIS A 412 21.51 -9.17 -21.92
CA HIS A 412 21.47 -9.75 -20.58
C HIS A 412 22.36 -8.96 -19.63
N ASN A 413 21.77 -8.44 -18.55
CA ASN A 413 22.53 -7.88 -17.43
C ASN A 413 22.82 -9.00 -16.41
N ILE A 414 24.08 -9.17 -16.03
CA ILE A 414 24.55 -10.15 -15.04
C ILE A 414 25.31 -9.36 -13.98
N MET A 415 24.78 -9.30 -12.76
CA MET A 415 25.30 -8.53 -11.62
C MET A 415 25.09 -9.28 -10.30
#